data_AF-I1PTI4-F1
#
_entry.id   AF-I1PTI4-F1
#
_cell.length_a   1.000
_cell.length_b   1.000
_cell.length_c   1.000
_cell.angle_alpha   90.00
_cell.angle_beta   90.00
_cell.angle_gamma   90.00
#
_symmetry.space_group_name_H-M   'P 1'
#
loop_
_entity.id
_entity.type
_entity.pdbx_description
1 polymer ?
#
loop_
_entity_poly.entity_id
_entity_poly.type
_entity_poly.pdbx_seq_one_letter_code
_entity_poly.pdbx_strand_id
1 'polypeptide(L)'
;IGLDVTSSANPMSMNTKNQFDFKTKSIGGWSGYVAAYMGQGSVTPREHVAFLLMWLEKFLFCGSSCGPTTNWQFVAEALESKKEFPSGKILLGYLYQMLNNASAKIA
;
A
#
# COMPACT_ATOMS: atom_id res chain seq x y z
N ILE A 1 -3.23 6.19 -20.03
CA ILE A 1 -3.13 5.45 -18.75
C ILE A 1 -1.83 5.91 -18.11
N GLY A 2 -1.90 6.81 -17.14
CA GLY A 2 -0.74 7.35 -16.45
C GLY A 2 -1.12 7.66 -15.01
N LEU A 3 -0.17 7.55 -14.08
CA LEU A 3 -0.38 7.95 -12.69
C LEU A 3 -0.63 9.46 -12.67
N ASP A 4 -1.76 9.89 -12.09
CA ASP A 4 -2.12 11.30 -12.03
C ASP A 4 -1.18 12.06 -11.08
N VAL A 5 -0.47 13.04 -11.65
CA VAL A 5 0.49 13.92 -10.97
C VAL A 5 0.02 15.37 -10.94
N THR A 6 -1.16 15.67 -11.48
CA THR A 6 -1.70 17.04 -11.57
C THR A 6 -2.72 17.32 -10.48
N SER A 7 -3.51 16.32 -10.08
CA SER A 7 -4.58 16.51 -9.10
C SER A 7 -4.10 16.98 -7.73
N SER A 8 -4.96 17.74 -7.07
CA SER A 8 -4.76 18.24 -5.71
C SER A 8 -4.66 17.06 -4.73
N ALA A 9 -3.50 16.88 -4.10
CA ALA A 9 -3.33 15.95 -2.99
C ALA A 9 -3.85 16.62 -1.73
N ASN A 10 -5.15 16.48 -1.46
CA ASN A 10 -5.73 16.82 -0.18
C ASN A 10 -5.73 15.57 0.72
N PRO A 11 -4.84 15.49 1.73
CA PRO A 11 -4.78 14.33 2.62
C PRO A 11 -6.07 14.17 3.44
N MET A 12 -6.80 15.26 3.71
CA MET A 12 -8.03 15.23 4.52
C MET A 12 -9.26 14.68 3.77
N SER A 13 -9.25 14.62 2.44
CA SER A 13 -10.38 14.07 1.66
C SER A 13 -10.29 12.56 1.46
N MET A 14 -9.20 11.93 1.88
CA MET A 14 -9.01 10.49 1.79
C MET A 14 -9.76 9.83 2.95
N ASN A 15 -10.99 9.40 2.66
CA ASN A 15 -11.91 8.74 3.59
C ASN A 15 -11.17 7.72 4.47
N THR A 16 -11.01 8.04 5.74
CA THR A 16 -10.10 7.40 6.70
C THR A 16 -10.63 6.08 7.27
N LYS A 17 -11.77 5.60 6.78
CA LYS A 17 -12.29 4.27 7.12
C LYS A 17 -11.82 3.26 6.09
N ASN A 18 -10.81 2.48 6.50
CA ASN A 18 -10.39 1.26 5.81
C ASN A 18 -11.62 0.37 5.56
N GLN A 19 -11.82 -0.02 4.31
CA GLN A 19 -12.91 -0.90 3.89
C GLN A 19 -12.71 -2.32 4.42
N PHE A 20 -11.47 -2.79 4.49
CA PHE A 20 -11.15 -4.13 4.94
C PHE A 20 -10.48 -4.14 6.32
N ASP A 21 -10.84 -5.11 7.17
CA ASP A 21 -10.08 -5.37 8.39
C ASP A 21 -8.91 -6.33 8.07
N PHE A 22 -7.68 -5.81 8.08
CA PHE A 22 -6.48 -6.63 8.05
C PHE A 22 -6.07 -6.94 9.48
N LYS A 23 -6.29 -8.18 9.92
CA LYS A 23 -5.78 -8.62 11.22
C LYS A 23 -4.27 -8.73 11.18
N THR A 24 -3.59 -7.76 11.76
CA THR A 24 -2.13 -7.61 11.73
C THR A 24 -1.44 -8.23 12.95
N LYS A 25 -2.16 -8.36 14.07
CA LYS A 25 -1.63 -8.91 15.32
C LYS A 25 -1.59 -10.43 15.27
N SER A 26 -0.47 -11.01 15.74
CA SER A 26 -0.21 -12.44 15.92
C SER A 26 -0.35 -13.36 14.70
N ILE A 27 -0.53 -12.83 13.48
CA ILE A 27 -0.78 -13.65 12.29
C ILE A 27 0.49 -14.24 11.65
N GLY A 28 1.69 -13.89 12.11
CA GLY A 28 2.94 -14.44 11.57
C GLY A 28 3.39 -13.81 10.24
N GLY A 29 2.98 -12.57 9.97
CA GLY A 29 3.40 -11.83 8.79
C GLY A 29 2.56 -12.12 7.54
N TRP A 30 3.11 -11.80 6.36
CA TRP A 30 2.42 -12.00 5.09
C TRP A 30 2.16 -13.47 4.76
N SER A 31 3.06 -14.38 5.13
CA SER A 31 2.87 -15.82 4.92
C SER A 31 1.69 -16.37 5.72
N GLY A 32 1.57 -15.99 6.99
CA GLY A 32 0.45 -16.41 7.82
C GLY A 32 -0.87 -15.72 7.45
N TYR A 33 -0.81 -14.48 6.94
CA TYR A 33 -1.99 -13.84 6.33
C TYR A 33 -2.51 -14.63 5.12
N VAL A 34 -1.62 -15.00 4.20
CA VAL A 34 -1.97 -15.82 3.03
C VAL A 34 -2.53 -17.17 3.48
N ALA A 35 -1.88 -17.86 4.42
CA ALA A 35 -2.38 -19.15 4.91
C ALA A 35 -3.79 -19.06 5.53
N ALA A 36 -4.12 -17.95 6.20
CA ALA A 36 -5.41 -17.77 6.87
C ALA A 36 -6.53 -17.26 5.94
N TYR A 37 -6.19 -16.54 4.87
CA TYR A 37 -7.16 -15.78 4.07
C TYR A 37 -7.13 -16.05 2.57
N MET A 38 -6.23 -16.91 2.07
CA MET A 38 -6.19 -17.29 0.67
C MET A 38 -7.44 -18.09 0.28
N GLY A 39 -8.21 -17.55 -0.66
CA GLY A 39 -9.34 -18.24 -1.28
C GLY A 39 -8.89 -19.27 -2.31
N GLN A 40 -9.79 -20.18 -2.66
CA GLN A 40 -9.57 -21.19 -3.71
C GLN A 40 -10.19 -20.79 -5.08
N GLY A 41 -10.76 -19.58 -5.18
CA GLY A 41 -11.51 -19.11 -6.35
C GLY A 41 -10.87 -17.91 -7.03
N SER A 42 -11.71 -17.09 -7.69
CA SER A 42 -11.28 -15.81 -8.25
C SER A 42 -10.75 -14.88 -7.16
N VAL A 43 -9.69 -14.13 -7.46
CA VAL A 43 -9.09 -13.15 -6.55
C VAL A 43 -10.13 -12.11 -6.16
N THR A 44 -10.40 -12.02 -4.86
CA THR A 44 -11.33 -11.07 -4.28
C THR A 44 -10.72 -9.67 -4.20
N PRO A 45 -11.53 -8.60 -4.14
CA PRO A 45 -11.05 -7.24 -3.87
C PRO A 45 -10.14 -7.15 -2.65
N ARG A 46 -10.44 -7.90 -1.59
CA ARG A 46 -9.62 -7.96 -0.37
C ARG A 46 -8.23 -8.53 -0.65
N GLU A 47 -8.13 -9.59 -1.45
CA GLU A 47 -6.85 -10.20 -1.84
C GLU A 47 -6.06 -9.27 -2.77
N HIS A 48 -6.71 -8.52 -3.66
CA HIS A 48 -6.07 -7.47 -4.45
C HIS A 48 -5.48 -6.37 -3.56
N VAL A 49 -6.25 -5.85 -2.60
CA VAL A 49 -5.76 -4.85 -1.64
C VAL A 49 -4.61 -5.42 -0.81
N ALA A 50 -4.70 -6.69 -0.38
CA ALA A 50 -3.63 -7.36 0.36
C ALA A 50 -2.33 -7.42 -0.44
N PHE A 51 -2.42 -7.81 -1.71
CA PHE A 51 -1.28 -7.87 -2.62
C PHE A 51 -0.66 -6.48 -2.85
N LEU A 52 -1.50 -5.47 -3.13
CA LEU A 52 -1.04 -4.10 -3.34
C LEU A 52 -0.35 -3.56 -2.09
N LEU A 53 -0.92 -3.77 -0.91
CA LEU A 53 -0.34 -3.35 0.36
C LEU A 53 1.02 -4.04 0.61
N MET A 54 1.12 -5.35 0.38
CA MET A 54 2.39 -6.09 0.48
C MET A 54 3.44 -5.54 -0.49
N TRP A 55 3.05 -5.31 -1.74
CA TRP A 55 3.94 -4.82 -2.78
C TRP A 55 4.44 -3.41 -2.47
N LEU A 56 3.53 -2.51 -2.08
CA LEU A 56 3.86 -1.14 -1.66
C LEU A 56 4.81 -1.13 -0.46
N GLU A 57 4.53 -1.92 0.58
CA GLU A 57 5.40 -2.02 1.77
C GLU A 57 6.80 -2.52 1.41
N LYS A 58 6.89 -3.54 0.55
CA LYS A 58 8.15 -4.19 0.18
C LYS A 58 9.01 -3.31 -0.73
N PHE A 59 8.42 -2.65 -1.72
CA PHE A 59 9.16 -1.99 -2.80
C PHE A 59 9.21 -0.47 -2.70
N LEU A 60 8.25 0.17 -2.03
CA LEU A 60 8.15 1.64 -1.99
C LEU A 60 8.36 2.23 -0.60
N PHE A 61 7.79 1.60 0.43
CA PHE A 61 7.85 2.15 1.78
C PHE A 61 8.94 1.54 2.66
N CYS A 62 9.55 0.43 2.23
CA CYS A 62 10.56 -0.31 2.98
C CYS A 62 10.12 -0.55 4.44
N GLY A 63 8.87 -0.99 4.63
CA GLY A 63 8.33 -1.24 5.96
C GLY A 63 9.17 -2.27 6.70
N SER A 64 9.55 -1.96 7.95
CA SER A 64 10.30 -2.88 8.82
C SER A 64 9.46 -4.08 9.28
N SER A 65 8.13 -4.00 9.14
CA SER A 65 7.20 -5.07 9.46
C SER A 65 7.14 -6.13 8.37
N CYS A 66 7.33 -7.40 8.74
CA CYS A 66 7.17 -8.54 7.83
C CYS A 66 5.70 -8.95 7.59
N GLY A 67 4.73 -8.08 7.87
CA GLY A 67 3.30 -8.38 7.83
C GLY A 67 2.43 -7.17 7.51
N PRO A 68 1.13 -7.40 7.26
CA PRO A 68 0.22 -6.34 6.85
C PRO A 68 0.19 -5.21 7.89
N THR A 69 0.26 -3.96 7.42
CA THR A 69 0.04 -2.76 8.26
C THR A 69 -1.11 -1.91 7.73
N THR A 70 -1.75 -1.17 8.62
CA THR A 70 -2.85 -0.25 8.23
C THR A 70 -2.34 1.09 7.69
N ASN A 71 -1.02 1.33 7.73
CA ASN A 71 -0.43 2.63 7.43
C ASN A 71 -0.65 3.06 5.98
N TRP A 72 -0.65 2.10 5.05
CA TRP A 72 -0.76 2.34 3.59
C TRP A 72 -2.00 1.72 2.99
N GLN A 73 -2.91 1.20 3.82
CA GLN A 73 -4.08 0.50 3.37
C GLN A 73 -5.01 1.39 2.53
N PHE A 74 -5.16 2.66 2.89
CA PHE A 74 -5.96 3.62 2.11
C PHE A 74 -5.44 3.80 0.68
N VAL A 75 -4.11 3.73 0.46
CA VAL A 75 -3.50 3.80 -0.88
C VAL A 75 -3.82 2.53 -1.66
N ALA A 76 -3.68 1.36 -1.03
CA ALA A 76 -3.99 0.08 -1.65
C ALA A 76 -5.47 -0.05 -2.04
N GLU A 77 -6.38 0.40 -1.17
CA GLU A 77 -7.83 0.43 -1.45
C GLU A 77 -8.19 1.43 -2.55
N ALA A 78 -7.54 2.58 -2.59
CA ALA A 78 -7.76 3.57 -3.65
C ALA A 78 -7.26 3.07 -5.02
N LEU A 79 -6.16 2.31 -5.04
CA LEU A 79 -5.65 1.65 -6.24
C LEU A 79 -6.58 0.54 -6.73
N GLU A 80 -7.08 -0.31 -5.83
CA GLU A 80 -8.01 -1.40 -6.18
C GLU A 80 -9.33 -0.86 -6.74
N SER A 81 -9.89 0.15 -6.08
CA SER A 81 -11.15 0.79 -6.51
C SER A 81 -11.00 1.66 -7.75
N LYS A 82 -9.79 1.75 -8.33
CA LYS A 82 -9.44 2.60 -9.48
C LYS A 82 -9.91 4.05 -9.31
N LYS A 83 -10.02 4.51 -8.07
CA LYS A 83 -10.44 5.88 -7.77
C LYS A 83 -9.36 6.82 -8.26
N GLU A 84 -9.77 7.94 -8.82
CA GLU A 84 -8.84 9.05 -9.08
C GLU A 84 -8.42 9.62 -7.72
N PHE A 85 -7.19 9.31 -7.35
CA PHE A 85 -6.48 9.96 -6.26
C PHE A 85 -5.09 10.33 -6.78
N PRO A 86 -4.42 11.33 -6.19
CA PRO A 86 -3.12 11.82 -6.64
C PRO A 86 -1.98 10.85 -6.22
N SER A 87 -2.15 9.59 -6.62
CA SER A 87 -1.25 8.46 -6.48
C SER A 87 0.12 8.76 -7.03
N GLY A 88 0.18 9.45 -8.18
CA GLY A 88 1.43 9.87 -8.81
C GLY A 88 2.27 10.76 -7.90
N LYS A 89 1.66 11.77 -7.25
CA LYS A 89 2.39 12.66 -6.32
C LYS A 89 2.88 11.92 -5.08
N ILE A 90 2.06 11.04 -4.51
CA ILE A 90 2.40 10.30 -3.29
C ILE A 90 3.53 9.31 -3.56
N LEU A 91 3.40 8.51 -4.62
CA LEU A 91 4.41 7.53 -5.03
C LEU A 91 5.72 8.22 -5.42
N LEU A 92 5.65 9.30 -6.18
CA LEU A 92 6.84 10.03 -6.62
C LEU A 92 7.57 10.70 -5.45
N GLY A 93 6.83 11.31 -4.51
CA GLY A 93 7.41 11.89 -3.30
C GLY A 93 8.17 10.85 -2.47
N TYR A 94 7.60 9.66 -2.29
CA TYR A 94 8.26 8.57 -1.56
C TYR A 94 9.46 7.99 -2.30
N LEU A 95 9.37 7.82 -3.62
CA LEU A 95 10.51 7.35 -4.42
C LEU A 95 11.69 8.33 -4.34
N TYR A 96 11.42 9.64 -4.44
CA TYR A 96 12.46 10.66 -4.27
C TYR A 96 13.08 10.62 -2.88
N GLN A 97 12.26 10.47 -1.83
CA GLN A 97 12.75 10.34 -0.45
C GLN A 97 13.66 9.11 -0.29
N MET A 98 13.26 7.97 -0.87
CA MET A 98 14.04 6.73 -0.81
C MET A 98 15.37 6.88 -1.54
N LEU A 99 15.36 7.44 -2.76
CA LEU A 99 16.58 7.69 -3.53
C LEU A 99 17.53 8.64 -2.79
N ASN A 100 17.01 9.71 -2.19
CA ASN A 100 17.80 10.63 -1.39
C ASN A 100 18.45 9.92 -0.17
N ASN A 101 17.68 9.10 0.53
CA ASN A 101 18.18 8.32 1.67
C ASN A 101 19.23 7.27 1.26
N ALA A 102 19.06 6.62 0.10
CA ALA A 102 20.03 5.67 -0.43
C ALA A 102 21.31 6.38 -0.87
N SER A 103 21.19 7.51 -1.57
CA SER A 103 22.33 8.33 -1.97
C SER A 103 23.14 8.82 -0.78
N ALA A 104 22.48 9.25 0.30
CA ALA A 104 23.15 9.71 1.52
C ALA A 104 23.93 8.60 2.26
N LYS A 105 23.60 7.32 2.01
CA LYS A 105 24.33 6.17 2.59
C LYS A 105 25.50 5.70 1.74
N ILE A 106 25.59 6.16 0.49
CA ILE A 106 26.65 5.81 -0.46
C ILE A 106 27.73 6.89 -0.50
N ALA A 107 27.41 8.12 -0.08
CA ALA A 107 28.36 9.23 0.09
C ALA A 107 29.11 9.12 1.42
#